data_AF-A0A7C4I1R9-F1
#
_entry.id   AF-A0A7C4I1R9-F1
#
_cell.length_a   1.000
_cell.length_b   1.000
_cell.length_c   1.000
_cell.angle_alpha   90.00
_cell.angle_beta   90.00
_cell.angle_gamma   90.00
#
_symmetry.space_group_name_H-M   'P 1'
#
loop_
_entity.id
_entity.type
_entity.pdbx_description
1 polymer ?
#
loop_
_entity_poly.entity_id
_entity_poly.type
_entity_poly.pdbx_seq_one_letter_code
_entity_poly.pdbx_strand_id
1 'polypeptide(L)'
;MNVLLEQPKMSLRRSYANGYKYCSRCRVYYLTESVRCPYCGILLRNSPRKKKTMRNTKAIKVPEELEKELVKIELSTNANK
;
A
#
# COMPACT_ATOMS: atom_id res chain seq x y z
N MET A 1 25.43 -2.43 -33.26
CA MET A 1 25.44 -1.71 -31.96
C MET A 1 24.77 -2.61 -30.93
N ASN A 2 25.56 -3.43 -30.22
CA ASN A 2 25.04 -4.27 -29.14
C ASN A 2 24.80 -3.39 -27.92
N VAL A 3 23.56 -2.91 -27.76
CA VAL A 3 23.09 -2.39 -26.48
C VAL A 3 22.91 -3.60 -25.58
N LEU A 4 23.95 -3.96 -24.82
CA LEU A 4 23.78 -4.82 -23.65
C LEU A 4 22.82 -4.07 -22.74
N LEU A 5 21.53 -4.44 -22.80
CA LEU A 5 20.48 -3.86 -21.98
C LEU A 5 20.75 -4.27 -20.54
N GLU A 6 21.56 -3.48 -19.83
CA GLU A 6 21.69 -3.59 -18.39
C GLU A 6 20.28 -3.52 -17.80
N GLN A 7 19.87 -4.63 -17.19
CA GLN A 7 18.55 -4.72 -16.61
C GLN A 7 18.48 -3.78 -15.41
N PRO A 8 17.52 -2.83 -15.38
CA PRO A 8 17.42 -1.90 -14.28
C PRO A 8 17.08 -2.64 -12.99
N LYS A 9 17.72 -2.27 -11.87
CA LYS A 9 17.46 -2.91 -10.58
C LYS A 9 16.00 -2.71 -10.16
N MET A 10 15.31 -3.81 -9.88
CA MET A 10 13.89 -3.84 -9.52
C MET A 10 13.67 -4.25 -8.07
N SER A 11 12.58 -3.77 -7.46
CA SER A 11 12.12 -4.25 -6.16
C SER A 11 10.61 -4.14 -6.02
N LEU A 12 9.99 -5.15 -5.40
CA LEU A 12 8.56 -5.14 -5.06
C LEU A 12 8.27 -4.43 -3.72
N ARG A 13 9.24 -4.40 -2.80
CA ARG A 13 9.04 -3.97 -1.40
C ARG A 13 9.75 -2.67 -1.03
N ARG A 14 10.23 -1.90 -2.01
CA ARG A 14 10.86 -0.59 -1.73
C ARG A 14 9.86 0.54 -1.58
N SER A 15 10.37 1.69 -1.17
CA SER A 15 9.68 2.98 -1.18
C SER A 15 10.32 3.91 -2.23
N TYR A 16 9.85 5.15 -2.32
CA TYR A 16 10.43 6.19 -3.18
C TYR A 16 11.82 6.70 -2.70
N ALA A 17 12.41 6.04 -1.70
CA ALA A 17 13.73 6.38 -1.17
C ALA A 17 14.85 5.91 -2.10
N ASN A 18 16.01 6.56 -1.99
CA ASN A 18 17.27 6.23 -2.69
C ASN A 18 17.12 6.19 -4.22
N GLY A 19 16.32 7.10 -4.79
CA GLY A 19 16.15 7.22 -6.25
C GLY A 19 15.25 6.18 -6.91
N TYR A 20 14.57 5.34 -6.13
CA TYR A 20 13.59 4.40 -6.69
C TYR A 20 12.32 5.11 -7.12
N LYS A 21 11.84 4.76 -8.32
CA LYS A 21 10.60 5.29 -8.89
C LYS A 21 9.60 4.16 -9.12
N TYR A 22 8.32 4.42 -8.91
CA TYR A 22 7.28 3.39 -8.95
C TYR A 22 6.50 3.39 -10.25
N CYS A 23 6.39 2.23 -10.89
CA CYS A 23 5.51 2.02 -12.04
C CYS A 23 4.12 1.55 -11.58
N SER A 24 3.06 2.30 -11.85
CA SER A 24 1.68 1.89 -11.52
C SER A 24 1.15 0.73 -12.34
N ARG A 25 1.68 0.51 -13.55
CA ARG A 25 1.24 -0.59 -14.43
C ARG A 25 1.94 -1.90 -14.07
N CYS A 26 3.27 -1.87 -13.96
CA CYS A 26 4.05 -3.05 -13.56
C CYS A 26 3.96 -3.36 -12.05
N ARG A 27 3.52 -2.38 -11.24
CA ARG A 27 3.45 -2.47 -9.77
C ARG A 27 4.80 -2.74 -9.09
N VAL A 28 5.89 -2.26 -9.70
CA VAL A 28 7.29 -2.49 -9.29
C VAL A 28 8.02 -1.15 -9.13
N TYR A 29 8.99 -1.11 -8.22
CA TYR A 29 9.96 -0.02 -8.11
C TYR A 29 11.20 -0.28 -8.94
N TYR A 30 11.63 0.73 -9.68
CA TYR A 30 12.83 0.71 -10.52
C TYR A 30 13.85 1.71 -10.00
N LEU A 31 15.10 1.29 -9.86
CA LEU A 31 16.22 2.21 -9.70
C LEU A 31 16.71 2.60 -11.09
N THR A 32 16.26 3.77 -11.55
CA THR A 32 16.60 4.29 -12.88
C THR A 32 16.51 5.81 -12.88
N GLU A 33 17.39 6.44 -13.64
CA GLU A 33 17.35 7.88 -13.90
C GLU A 33 16.21 8.23 -14.87
N SER A 34 15.78 7.28 -15.70
CA SER A 34 14.67 7.46 -16.64
C SER A 34 13.38 7.89 -15.96
N VAL A 35 12.59 8.70 -16.66
CA VAL A 35 11.26 9.14 -16.23
C VAL A 35 10.19 8.10 -16.63
N ARG A 36 10.47 7.25 -17.63
CA ARG A 36 9.54 6.25 -18.14
C ARG A 36 9.92 4.84 -17.73
N CYS A 37 8.91 4.01 -17.52
CA CYS A 37 9.12 2.61 -17.20
C CYS A 37 9.80 1.90 -18.39
N PRO A 38 10.91 1.19 -18.16
CA PRO A 38 11.67 0.53 -19.22
C PRO A 38 10.90 -0.61 -19.90
N TYR A 39 9.86 -1.15 -19.26
CA TYR A 39 9.08 -2.28 -19.79
C TYR A 39 7.76 -1.86 -20.42
N CYS A 40 7.01 -0.94 -19.82
CA CYS A 40 5.67 -0.57 -20.29
C CYS A 40 5.53 0.90 -20.72
N GLY A 41 6.62 1.68 -20.67
CA GLY A 41 6.68 3.05 -21.19
C GLY A 41 5.91 4.11 -20.40
N ILE A 42 5.10 3.75 -19.39
CA ILE A 42 4.36 4.75 -18.61
C ILE A 42 5.29 5.62 -17.77
N LEU A 43 4.82 6.80 -17.39
CA LEU A 43 5.55 7.68 -16.47
C LEU A 43 5.72 7.00 -15.10
N LEU A 44 6.95 6.96 -14.62
CA LEU A 44 7.27 6.50 -13.26
C LEU A 44 6.85 7.58 -12.25
N ARG A 45 6.42 7.13 -11.08
CA ARG A 45 6.05 8.00 -9.96
C ARG A 45 7.22 8.20 -9.03
N ASN A 46 7.41 9.44 -8.59
CA ASN A 46 8.51 9.85 -7.72
C ASN A 46 8.02 10.08 -6.28
N SER A 47 6.71 10.08 -6.07
CA SER A 47 6.09 10.28 -4.76
C SER A 47 4.85 9.41 -4.58
N PRO A 48 4.50 9.08 -3.33
CA PRO A 48 3.22 8.46 -3.01
C PRO A 48 2.06 9.31 -3.52
N ARG A 49 0.96 8.67 -3.93
CA ARG A 49 -0.30 9.41 -4.13
C ARG A 49 -0.66 10.07 -2.81
N LYS A 50 -1.08 11.34 -2.84
CA LYS A 50 -1.59 12.03 -1.64
C LYS A 50 -2.55 11.08 -0.92
N LYS A 51 -2.24 10.71 0.33
CA LYS A 51 -3.16 9.90 1.12
C LYS A 51 -4.47 10.68 1.18
N LYS A 52 -5.58 10.04 0.79
CA LYS A 52 -6.91 10.52 1.19
C LYS A 52 -6.86 10.52 2.72
N THR A 53 -6.80 11.69 3.34
CA THR A 53 -6.83 11.78 4.79
C THR A 53 -8.12 11.14 5.25
N MET A 54 -8.03 10.07 6.04
CA MET A 54 -9.16 9.47 6.78
C MET A 54 -9.72 10.43 7.85
N ARG A 55 -9.50 11.75 7.72
CA ARG A 55 -10.11 12.76 8.58
C ARG A 55 -11.62 12.84 8.40
N ASN A 56 -12.15 12.37 7.26
CA ASN A 56 -13.58 12.39 6.93
C ASN A 56 -14.23 10.99 6.90
N THR A 57 -13.55 9.93 7.34
CA THR A 57 -14.28 8.71 7.68
C THR A 57 -15.04 9.02 8.96
N LYS A 58 -16.35 9.27 8.84
CA LYS A 58 -17.27 9.32 9.97
C LYS A 58 -17.03 8.05 10.78
N ALA A 59 -16.37 8.17 11.92
CA ALA A 59 -16.32 7.09 12.90
C ALA A 59 -17.78 6.83 13.28
N ILE A 60 -18.32 5.71 12.82
CA ILE A 60 -19.64 5.25 13.24
C ILE A 60 -19.44 4.87 14.71
N LYS A 61 -19.94 5.71 15.62
CA LYS A 61 -20.00 5.35 17.04
C LYS A 61 -20.95 4.16 17.14
N VAL A 62 -20.43 3.03 17.63
CA VAL A 62 -21.24 1.84 17.87
C VAL A 62 -22.27 2.21 18.96
N PRO A 63 -23.57 1.95 18.75
CA PRO A 63 -24.58 2.14 19.79
C PRO A 63 -24.26 1.30 21.04
N GLU A 64 -24.45 1.91 22.22
CA GLU A 64 -24.17 1.33 23.54
C GLU A 64 -24.96 0.03 23.82
N GLU A 65 -26.02 -0.22 23.07
CA GLU A 65 -26.81 -1.46 23.11
C GLU A 65 -26.02 -2.69 22.64
N LEU A 66 -25.18 -2.54 21.62
CA LEU A 66 -24.36 -3.64 21.08
C LEU A 66 -23.18 -3.99 21.98
N GLU A 67 -22.69 -3.02 22.76
CA GLU A 67 -21.62 -3.26 23.74
C GLU A 67 -22.09 -4.20 24.87
N LYS A 68 -23.37 -4.09 25.27
CA LYS A 68 -23.97 -4.95 26.30
C LYS A 68 -24.20 -6.38 25.82
N GLU A 69 -24.44 -6.57 24.52
CA GLU A 69 -24.57 -7.90 23.92
C GLU A 69 -23.23 -8.65 23.88
N LEU A 70 -22.12 -7.95 23.59
CA LEU A 70 -20.78 -8.54 23.61
C LEU A 70 -20.38 -9.07 25.00
N VAL A 71 -20.64 -8.28 26.05
CA VAL A 71 -20.37 -8.68 27.44
C VAL A 71 -21.16 -9.94 27.82
N LYS A 72 -22.39 -10.09 27.32
CA LYS A 72 -23.25 -11.25 27.59
C LYS A 72 -22.72 -12.52 26.93
N ILE A 73 -22.13 -12.40 25.75
CA ILE A 73 -21.54 -13.53 25.01
C ILE A 73 -20.25 -14.00 25.70
N GLU A 74 -19.38 -13.09 26.13
CA GLU A 74 -18.11 -13.44 26.81
C GLU A 74 -18.32 -14.21 28.14
N LEU A 75 -19.37 -13.87 28.89
CA LEU A 75 -19.73 -14.58 30.13
C LEU A 75 -20.21 -16.01 29.86
N SER A 76 -20.82 -16.26 28.70
CA SER A 76 -21.31 -17.59 28.32
C SER A 76 -20.21 -18.57 27.92
N THR A 77 -19.10 -18.08 27.37
CA THR A 77 -17.95 -18.92 26.98
C THR A 77 -17.06 -19.28 28.17
N ASN A 78 -17.04 -18.46 29.22
CA ASN A 78 -16.26 -18.71 30.44
C ASN A 78 -16.99 -19.63 31.45
N ALA A 79 -18.29 -19.88 31.27
CA ALA A 79 -19.07 -20.76 32.14
C ALA A 79 -18.89 -22.27 31.84
N ASN A 80 -18.17 -22.62 30.76
CA ASN A 80 -17.92 -24.01 30.34
C ASN A 80 -16.43 -24.37 30.34
N LYS A 81 -15.64 -23.83 31.27
CA LYS A 81 -14.28 -24.29 31.55
C LYS A 81 -14.13 -24.71 33.01
#